data_AF-A0A9E2R995-F1
#
_entry.id   AF-A0A9E2R995-F1
#
_cell.length_a   1.000
_cell.length_b   1.000
_cell.length_c   1.000
_cell.angle_alpha   90.00
_cell.angle_beta   90.00
_cell.angle_gamma   90.00
#
_symmetry.space_group_name_H-M   'P 1'
#
loop_
_entity.id
_entity.type
_entity.pdbx_description
1 polymer ?
#
loop_
_entity_poly.entity_id
_entity_poly.type
_entity_poly.pdbx_seq_one_letter_code
_entity_poly.pdbx_strand_id
1 'polypeptide(L)'
;MISLSSRVALLAGLCVGTAAMGQATTFVDTAGVSISSLQTNPADVVRTGTTTIDANGGYTFNFNPVVSGTGFLGGFVGSNIPLGDVLNSFVSGQHRILYGAVRNPGAGVPVNLDIEVVGGSFSGIDIALTLDYKVRADRRAEVAIRNIQKPFGLGLRVESGGLNVATWTPPAAKVSEWHFDGSLASVQQSGLAPSSGPARMRYLDDAAFGPILGGVGDELNYPNPPTPTGVTQAQSSFGTAASFGLPALGGGDDVVYRTSPPRNLADPTNSAKSRGIGLALWPNSRDFWPEDRNGQWTMVWDILIPAAAWNAEYPSPLIQDNHNNDSDADAFLRKNGAALTFGYQVATSAYATLPGVSAGQWFRLAISSDGYRTKQGRVFVNGSFVGTTGGDWVYASCKSTDPRWGDVSSTNLAGTPVAPATWSGWGQFPSPWAKSPNAAAAPMAATICLFSDLLGRGESIYVANMAYSDEAMTDTQIAALGGPSWRGIVHLKPAGCAADFNADTVVDFFDYLDFVAAFSSNDPTADFNADTVIDFFDYLDFVAGFSGGC
;
A
#
# COMPACT_ATOMS: atom_id res chain seq x y z
N MET A 1 -62.46 28.62 -34.97
CA MET A 1 -62.73 28.56 -33.52
C MET A 1 -63.61 27.35 -33.25
N ILE A 2 -63.03 26.21 -32.88
CA ILE A 2 -63.79 24.96 -32.65
C ILE A 2 -63.27 24.28 -31.38
N SER A 3 -64.22 24.03 -30.48
CA SER A 3 -64.25 23.11 -29.36
C SER A 3 -63.10 22.08 -29.24
N LEU A 4 -62.47 22.05 -28.06
CA LEU A 4 -61.83 20.84 -27.55
C LEU A 4 -62.90 19.78 -27.28
N SER A 5 -62.70 18.57 -27.82
CA SER A 5 -63.37 17.36 -27.36
C SER A 5 -62.33 16.43 -26.75
N SER A 6 -62.69 15.85 -25.60
CA SER A 6 -61.90 14.91 -24.84
C SER A 6 -61.53 13.65 -25.64
N ARG A 7 -60.29 13.17 -25.44
CA ARG A 7 -59.93 11.76 -25.60
C ARG A 7 -59.26 11.28 -24.33
N VAL A 8 -59.86 10.28 -23.70
CA VAL A 8 -59.29 9.57 -22.55
C VAL A 8 -58.10 8.77 -23.03
N ALA A 9 -56.90 9.10 -22.56
CA ALA A 9 -55.73 8.22 -22.66
C ALA A 9 -55.60 7.43 -21.36
N LEU A 10 -55.66 6.11 -21.47
CA LEU A 10 -55.56 5.20 -20.33
C LEU A 10 -54.14 5.27 -19.75
N LEU A 11 -53.99 5.76 -18.52
CA LEU A 11 -52.70 5.76 -17.84
C LEU A 11 -52.38 4.32 -17.42
N ALA A 12 -51.54 3.64 -18.20
CA ALA A 12 -50.95 2.38 -17.77
C ALA A 12 -50.00 2.67 -16.60
N GLY A 13 -50.40 2.26 -15.40
CA GLY A 13 -49.60 2.45 -14.19
C GLY A 13 -48.28 1.70 -14.28
N LEU A 14 -47.19 2.42 -14.57
CA LEU A 14 -45.85 1.97 -14.24
C LEU A 14 -45.77 1.90 -12.71
N CYS A 15 -46.03 0.71 -12.16
CA CYS A 15 -45.54 0.34 -10.84
C CYS A 15 -44.01 0.29 -10.91
N VAL A 16 -43.38 1.46 -10.82
CA VAL A 16 -41.99 1.56 -10.37
C VAL A 16 -42.02 1.05 -8.93
N GLY A 17 -41.76 -0.24 -8.78
CA GLY A 17 -41.55 -0.84 -7.47
C GLY A 17 -40.39 -0.10 -6.84
N THR A 18 -40.70 0.76 -5.86
CA THR A 18 -39.67 1.36 -5.00
C THR A 18 -38.96 0.18 -4.34
N ALA A 19 -37.76 -0.14 -4.82
CA ALA A 19 -36.91 -1.12 -4.18
C ALA A 19 -36.83 -0.70 -2.71
N ALA A 20 -37.24 -1.61 -1.81
CA ALA A 20 -37.32 -1.28 -0.39
C ALA A 20 -35.98 -0.69 0.05
N MET A 21 -36.04 0.48 0.70
CA MET A 21 -34.82 1.11 1.21
C MET A 21 -34.12 0.12 2.13
N GLY A 22 -32.81 0.04 2.00
CA GLY A 22 -32.01 -0.73 2.92
C GLY A 22 -32.02 -0.09 4.31
N GLN A 23 -31.43 -0.79 5.25
CA GLN A 23 -31.08 -0.23 6.55
C GLN A 23 -29.62 0.24 6.50
N ALA A 24 -29.24 1.15 7.39
CA ALA A 24 -27.84 1.55 7.54
C ALA A 24 -26.96 0.44 8.13
N THR A 25 -27.57 -0.59 8.75
CA THR A 25 -26.89 -1.76 9.30
C THR A 25 -27.66 -3.04 8.95
N THR A 26 -26.97 -4.16 8.89
CA THR A 26 -27.58 -5.49 8.78
C THR A 26 -26.74 -6.53 9.53
N PHE A 27 -27.40 -7.58 10.00
CA PHE A 27 -26.75 -8.69 10.70
C PHE A 27 -27.00 -10.02 9.97
N VAL A 28 -26.00 -10.89 10.00
CA VAL A 28 -26.08 -12.26 9.47
C VAL A 28 -25.80 -13.24 10.60
N ASP A 29 -26.84 -13.91 11.07
CA ASP A 29 -26.74 -14.87 12.17
C ASP A 29 -26.08 -16.19 11.72
N THR A 30 -24.97 -16.53 12.37
CA THR A 30 -24.24 -17.78 12.16
C THR A 30 -24.40 -18.77 13.32
N ALA A 31 -25.27 -18.52 14.30
CA ALA A 31 -25.58 -19.46 15.37
C ALA A 31 -25.91 -20.87 14.84
N GLY A 32 -25.35 -21.89 15.49
CA GLY A 32 -25.53 -23.29 15.10
C GLY A 32 -24.75 -23.75 13.87
N VAL A 33 -23.98 -22.88 13.19
CA VAL A 33 -22.96 -23.29 12.22
C VAL A 33 -21.93 -24.19 12.90
N SER A 34 -21.46 -25.23 12.22
CA SER A 34 -20.32 -26.01 12.68
C SER A 34 -19.40 -26.46 11.54
N ILE A 35 -18.10 -26.30 11.76
CA ILE A 35 -17.02 -26.97 11.05
C ILE A 35 -16.83 -28.31 11.76
N SER A 36 -17.34 -29.39 11.17
CA SER A 36 -17.38 -30.72 11.78
C SER A 36 -16.00 -31.27 12.12
N SER A 37 -15.82 -31.88 13.30
CA SER A 37 -14.57 -32.54 13.70
C SER A 37 -14.29 -33.88 13.00
N LEU A 38 -15.19 -34.34 12.12
CA LEU A 38 -15.05 -35.59 11.38
C LEU A 38 -13.97 -35.50 10.27
N GLN A 39 -13.68 -36.67 9.67
CA GLN A 39 -12.61 -36.89 8.69
C GLN A 39 -12.90 -36.30 7.30
N THR A 40 -14.18 -36.11 6.96
CA THR A 40 -14.59 -35.40 5.75
C THR A 40 -14.40 -33.90 5.93
N ASN A 41 -13.77 -33.22 4.97
CA ASN A 41 -13.83 -31.77 4.90
C ASN A 41 -15.31 -31.34 4.87
N PRO A 42 -15.75 -30.42 5.75
CA PRO A 42 -17.11 -29.91 5.70
C PRO A 42 -17.32 -29.10 4.42
N ALA A 43 -18.57 -29.07 3.95
CA ALA A 43 -18.95 -28.16 2.88
C ALA A 43 -18.73 -26.69 3.31
N ASP A 44 -18.56 -25.81 2.33
CA ASP A 44 -18.59 -24.35 2.53
C ASP A 44 -19.79 -23.97 3.41
N VAL A 45 -19.51 -23.25 4.50
CA VAL A 45 -20.56 -22.61 5.28
C VAL A 45 -20.94 -21.34 4.54
N VAL A 46 -22.21 -21.14 4.21
CA VAL A 46 -22.71 -19.88 3.66
C VAL A 46 -23.98 -19.48 4.39
N ARG A 47 -24.04 -18.21 4.84
CA ARG A 47 -25.20 -17.62 5.52
C ARG A 47 -25.48 -16.25 4.92
N THR A 48 -26.73 -15.97 4.59
CA THR A 48 -27.18 -14.68 4.09
C THR A 48 -28.17 -14.08 5.10
N GLY A 49 -28.01 -12.79 5.42
CA GLY A 49 -28.90 -12.07 6.32
C GLY A 49 -30.31 -11.94 5.74
N THR A 50 -31.32 -11.77 6.58
CA THR A 50 -32.72 -11.64 6.13
C THR A 50 -33.04 -10.23 5.62
N THR A 51 -32.43 -9.22 6.25
CA THR A 51 -32.56 -7.77 5.99
C THR A 51 -31.64 -7.28 4.87
N THR A 52 -32.07 -6.20 4.20
CA THR A 52 -31.31 -5.50 3.17
C THR A 52 -30.57 -4.29 3.72
N ILE A 53 -29.33 -4.07 3.28
CA ILE A 53 -28.51 -2.90 3.57
C ILE A 53 -28.53 -1.92 2.39
N ASP A 54 -28.39 -0.61 2.64
CA ASP A 54 -28.34 0.37 1.56
C ASP A 54 -27.07 0.24 0.71
N ALA A 55 -27.19 0.58 -0.58
CA ALA A 55 -26.08 0.74 -1.50
C ALA A 55 -25.30 2.02 -1.10
N ASN A 56 -24.00 1.89 -0.77
CA ASN A 56 -23.23 2.98 -0.19
C ASN A 56 -21.79 3.04 -0.73
N GLY A 57 -21.19 4.24 -0.65
CA GLY A 57 -19.80 4.51 -1.03
C GLY A 57 -18.76 3.90 -0.09
N GLY A 58 -19.18 3.35 1.04
CA GLY A 58 -18.34 2.52 1.90
C GLY A 58 -19.13 1.64 2.87
N TYR A 59 -18.43 0.65 3.41
CA TYR A 59 -18.96 -0.29 4.40
C TYR A 59 -17.94 -0.56 5.48
N THR A 60 -18.41 -0.91 6.68
CA THR A 60 -17.62 -1.62 7.69
C THR A 60 -18.19 -3.01 7.93
N PHE A 61 -17.33 -3.94 8.31
CA PHE A 61 -17.71 -5.31 8.66
C PHE A 61 -17.09 -5.73 10.01
N ASN A 62 -17.75 -6.65 10.71
CA ASN A 62 -17.22 -7.30 11.91
C ASN A 62 -17.86 -8.69 12.09
N PHE A 63 -17.04 -9.74 11.96
CA PHE A 63 -17.39 -11.15 12.11
C PHE A 63 -16.67 -11.75 13.33
N ASN A 64 -17.11 -11.38 14.53
CA ASN A 64 -16.59 -11.94 15.78
C ASN A 64 -17.67 -12.74 16.53
N PRO A 65 -18.12 -13.90 16.01
CA PRO A 65 -19.08 -14.76 16.70
C PRO A 65 -18.47 -15.41 17.95
N VAL A 66 -19.33 -15.88 18.86
CA VAL A 66 -18.94 -16.70 20.01
C VAL A 66 -18.92 -18.17 19.59
N VAL A 67 -17.81 -18.85 19.85
CA VAL A 67 -17.50 -20.18 19.34
C VAL A 67 -17.06 -21.15 20.43
N SER A 68 -17.21 -22.44 20.16
CA SER A 68 -16.65 -23.54 20.96
C SER A 68 -15.79 -24.44 20.07
N GLY A 69 -14.61 -24.84 20.55
CA GLY A 69 -13.84 -25.91 19.92
C GLY A 69 -14.55 -27.24 20.06
N THR A 70 -14.39 -28.12 19.06
CA THR A 70 -14.94 -29.48 19.08
C THR A 70 -13.87 -30.51 18.68
N GLY A 71 -14.04 -31.74 19.15
CA GLY A 71 -12.98 -32.74 19.09
C GLY A 71 -11.73 -32.27 19.86
N PHE A 72 -10.53 -32.50 19.33
CA PHE A 72 -9.28 -32.08 19.97
C PHE A 72 -9.14 -30.56 20.08
N LEU A 73 -9.71 -29.77 19.15
CA LEU A 73 -9.74 -28.29 19.30
C LEU A 73 -10.50 -27.84 20.55
N GLY A 74 -11.45 -28.64 21.08
CA GLY A 74 -12.16 -28.31 22.31
C GLY A 74 -11.24 -28.15 23.52
N GLY A 75 -10.10 -28.84 23.56
CA GLY A 75 -9.11 -28.72 24.62
C GLY A 75 -8.24 -27.45 24.54
N PHE A 76 -8.09 -26.86 23.35
CA PHE A 76 -7.26 -25.67 23.10
C PHE A 76 -8.11 -24.39 23.05
N VAL A 77 -9.24 -24.44 22.34
CA VAL A 77 -10.16 -23.32 22.10
C VAL A 77 -11.17 -23.17 23.24
N GLY A 78 -11.45 -24.23 24.01
CA GLY A 78 -12.49 -24.20 25.04
C GLY A 78 -13.89 -24.01 24.48
N SER A 79 -14.76 -23.36 25.25
CA SER A 79 -16.18 -23.17 24.94
C SER A 79 -16.63 -21.73 25.20
N ASN A 80 -17.55 -21.22 24.37
CA ASN A 80 -18.11 -19.87 24.47
C ASN A 80 -17.06 -18.72 24.45
N ILE A 81 -16.04 -18.84 23.61
CA ILE A 81 -14.99 -17.83 23.43
C ILE A 81 -15.26 -17.01 22.15
N PRO A 82 -15.08 -15.68 22.12
CA PRO A 82 -15.13 -14.90 20.88
C PRO A 82 -14.08 -15.36 19.86
N LEU A 83 -14.43 -15.47 18.59
CA LEU A 83 -13.50 -15.93 17.53
C LEU A 83 -12.19 -15.12 17.49
N GLY A 84 -12.24 -13.81 17.76
CA GLY A 84 -11.05 -12.95 17.83
C GLY A 84 -10.06 -13.36 18.92
N ASP A 85 -10.54 -13.79 20.09
CA ASP A 85 -9.69 -14.28 21.17
C ASP A 85 -9.05 -15.64 20.79
N VAL A 86 -9.78 -16.48 20.04
CA VAL A 86 -9.25 -17.73 19.49
C VAL A 86 -8.15 -17.48 18.48
N LEU A 87 -8.30 -16.49 17.59
CA LEU A 87 -7.24 -16.12 16.65
C LEU A 87 -6.01 -15.56 17.38
N ASN A 88 -6.23 -14.71 18.38
CA ASN A 88 -5.16 -14.16 19.21
C ASN A 88 -4.41 -15.22 20.03
N SER A 89 -5.02 -16.38 20.33
CA SER A 89 -4.34 -17.47 21.03
C SER A 89 -3.40 -18.27 20.13
N PHE A 90 -3.60 -18.23 18.81
CA PHE A 90 -2.66 -18.77 17.83
C PHE A 90 -1.52 -17.79 17.54
N VAL A 91 -1.85 -16.54 17.16
CA VAL A 91 -0.89 -15.45 16.95
C VAL A 91 -1.53 -14.16 17.44
N SER A 92 -0.87 -13.47 18.38
CA SER A 92 -1.50 -12.34 19.06
C SER A 92 -1.71 -11.15 18.12
N GLY A 93 -2.90 -10.55 18.21
CA GLY A 93 -3.36 -9.50 17.32
C GLY A 93 -3.95 -9.96 15.99
N GLN A 94 -4.10 -11.27 15.74
CA GLN A 94 -4.81 -11.77 14.55
C GLN A 94 -6.32 -11.52 14.55
N HIS A 95 -6.92 -11.09 15.68
CA HIS A 95 -8.32 -10.62 15.68
C HIS A 95 -8.62 -9.53 14.62
N ARG A 96 -7.58 -8.81 14.13
CA ARG A 96 -7.66 -7.80 13.06
C ARG A 96 -8.32 -8.29 11.76
N ILE A 97 -8.24 -9.59 11.47
CA ILE A 97 -8.79 -10.17 10.22
C ILE A 97 -10.32 -10.36 10.25
N LEU A 98 -10.95 -10.13 11.40
CA LEU A 98 -12.40 -10.31 11.58
C LEU A 98 -13.21 -9.06 11.34
N TYR A 99 -12.59 -7.88 11.28
CA TYR A 99 -13.28 -6.62 11.10
C TYR A 99 -12.52 -5.73 10.13
N GLY A 100 -13.22 -4.76 9.56
CA GLY A 100 -12.56 -3.82 8.67
C GLY A 100 -13.48 -2.80 8.03
N ALA A 101 -12.89 -2.04 7.13
CA ALA A 101 -13.58 -1.02 6.34
C ALA A 101 -13.21 -1.10 4.86
N VAL A 102 -14.13 -0.65 4.01
CA VAL A 102 -14.03 -0.83 2.56
C VAL A 102 -14.51 0.44 1.87
N ARG A 103 -13.69 0.98 0.95
CA ARG A 103 -14.13 2.00 0.00
C ARG A 103 -14.86 1.29 -1.14
N ASN A 104 -16.06 1.76 -1.46
CA ASN A 104 -16.89 1.27 -2.55
C ASN A 104 -17.21 2.41 -3.54
N PRO A 105 -16.22 2.95 -4.28
CA PRO A 105 -16.44 4.01 -5.25
C PRO A 105 -17.54 3.64 -6.25
N GLY A 106 -18.45 4.58 -6.52
CA GLY A 106 -19.65 4.37 -7.33
C GLY A 106 -20.84 3.72 -6.60
N ALA A 107 -20.68 3.32 -5.33
CA ALA A 107 -21.74 2.73 -4.48
C ALA A 107 -22.45 1.51 -5.08
N GLY A 108 -21.75 0.74 -5.92
CA GLY A 108 -22.29 -0.44 -6.59
C GLY A 108 -22.55 -1.61 -5.63
N VAL A 109 -23.56 -2.42 -5.97
CA VAL A 109 -23.78 -3.77 -5.39
C VAL A 109 -24.06 -4.75 -6.54
N PRO A 110 -23.61 -6.03 -6.48
CA PRO A 110 -22.89 -6.67 -5.38
C PRO A 110 -21.47 -6.11 -5.17
N VAL A 111 -20.95 -6.26 -3.96
CA VAL A 111 -19.59 -5.89 -3.59
C VAL A 111 -19.06 -6.84 -2.50
N ASN A 112 -17.87 -7.38 -2.70
CA ASN A 112 -17.13 -8.10 -1.66
C ASN A 112 -16.58 -7.09 -0.64
N LEU A 113 -16.57 -7.47 0.64
CA LEU A 113 -16.10 -6.62 1.73
C LEU A 113 -14.72 -7.04 2.23
N ASP A 114 -14.47 -8.34 2.34
CA ASP A 114 -13.13 -8.94 2.50
C ASP A 114 -13.20 -10.40 2.01
N ILE A 115 -12.06 -10.95 1.60
CA ILE A 115 -11.88 -12.35 1.18
C ILE A 115 -10.57 -12.87 1.78
N GLU A 116 -10.54 -13.06 3.10
CA GLU A 116 -9.30 -13.34 3.81
C GLU A 116 -9.01 -14.84 3.94
N VAL A 117 -7.81 -15.26 3.57
CA VAL A 117 -7.32 -16.61 3.87
C VAL A 117 -6.74 -16.62 5.28
N VAL A 118 -7.37 -17.36 6.18
CA VAL A 118 -6.91 -17.55 7.56
C VAL A 118 -6.32 -18.94 7.66
N GLY A 119 -5.02 -19.04 7.91
CA GLY A 119 -4.36 -20.33 8.10
C GLY A 119 -3.00 -20.23 8.77
N GLY A 120 -2.47 -21.40 9.14
CA GLY A 120 -1.17 -21.55 9.77
C GLY A 120 -1.00 -22.92 10.45
N SER A 121 0.23 -23.18 10.90
CA SER A 121 0.62 -24.40 11.59
C SER A 121 0.68 -24.17 13.11
N PHE A 122 -0.15 -24.87 13.89
CA PHE A 122 -0.09 -24.83 15.36
C PHE A 122 0.31 -26.19 15.91
N SER A 123 1.43 -26.28 16.63
CA SER A 123 1.96 -27.55 17.17
C SER A 123 2.10 -28.69 16.12
N GLY A 124 2.44 -28.33 14.87
CA GLY A 124 2.57 -29.28 13.76
C GLY A 124 1.23 -29.67 13.08
N ILE A 125 0.16 -28.91 13.35
CA ILE A 125 -1.17 -29.09 12.78
C ILE A 125 -1.49 -27.90 11.87
N ASP A 126 -1.63 -28.16 10.57
CA ASP A 126 -2.01 -27.12 9.60
C ASP A 126 -3.53 -26.94 9.57
N ILE A 127 -4.00 -25.70 9.66
CA ILE A 127 -5.40 -25.33 9.45
C ILE A 127 -5.43 -24.19 8.43
N ALA A 128 -6.34 -24.23 7.47
CA ALA A 128 -6.61 -23.10 6.57
C ALA A 128 -8.10 -23.02 6.20
N LEU A 129 -8.61 -21.81 6.05
CA LEU A 129 -9.96 -21.52 5.56
C LEU A 129 -9.98 -20.14 4.90
N THR A 130 -11.03 -19.84 4.14
CA THR A 130 -11.28 -18.49 3.60
C THR A 130 -12.52 -17.89 4.24
N LEU A 131 -12.39 -16.71 4.84
CA LEU A 131 -13.51 -15.88 5.31
C LEU A 131 -13.91 -14.94 4.17
N ASP A 132 -15.15 -15.04 3.69
CA ASP A 132 -15.66 -14.29 2.53
C ASP A 132 -16.92 -13.51 2.95
N TYR A 133 -16.79 -12.19 3.06
CA TYR A 133 -17.88 -11.28 3.42
C TYR A 133 -18.31 -10.48 2.18
N LYS A 134 -19.61 -10.31 1.94
CA LYS A 134 -20.10 -9.51 0.81
C LYS A 134 -21.48 -8.90 1.04
N VAL A 135 -21.78 -7.84 0.30
CA VAL A 135 -23.14 -7.38 0.03
C VAL A 135 -23.56 -7.92 -1.34
N ARG A 136 -24.66 -8.68 -1.39
CA ARG A 136 -25.18 -9.34 -2.59
C ARG A 136 -25.93 -8.36 -3.50
N ALA A 137 -26.24 -8.78 -4.73
CA ALA A 137 -27.03 -8.01 -5.69
C ALA A 137 -28.46 -7.72 -5.17
N ASP A 138 -29.02 -8.61 -4.34
CA ASP A 138 -30.31 -8.42 -3.65
C ASP A 138 -30.17 -7.61 -2.35
N ARG A 139 -29.06 -6.88 -2.17
CA ARG A 139 -28.73 -6.00 -1.04
C ARG A 139 -28.67 -6.70 0.33
N ARG A 140 -28.58 -8.03 0.40
CA ARG A 140 -28.35 -8.74 1.66
C ARG A 140 -26.87 -8.94 1.92
N ALA A 141 -26.45 -8.82 3.17
CA ALA A 141 -25.12 -9.25 3.57
C ALA A 141 -25.02 -10.78 3.58
N GLU A 142 -23.86 -11.31 3.23
CA GLU A 142 -23.51 -12.73 3.29
C GLU A 142 -22.13 -12.88 3.95
N VAL A 143 -22.02 -13.92 4.79
CA VAL A 143 -20.75 -14.45 5.27
C VAL A 143 -20.63 -15.89 4.78
N ALA A 144 -19.45 -16.24 4.29
CA ALA A 144 -19.07 -17.60 3.99
C ALA A 144 -17.74 -17.97 4.66
N ILE A 145 -17.63 -19.25 5.03
CA ILE A 145 -16.38 -19.90 5.42
C ILE A 145 -16.13 -21.00 4.40
N ARG A 146 -15.10 -20.81 3.57
CA ARG A 146 -14.82 -21.62 2.38
C ARG A 146 -13.49 -22.33 2.46
N ASN A 147 -13.24 -23.22 1.49
CA ASN A 147 -11.92 -23.84 1.26
C ASN A 147 -11.33 -24.49 2.53
N ILE A 148 -12.19 -25.07 3.37
CA ILE A 148 -11.82 -25.49 4.72
C ILE A 148 -10.89 -26.71 4.65
N GLN A 149 -9.62 -26.48 5.00
CA GLN A 149 -8.57 -27.48 5.16
C GLN A 149 -8.25 -27.64 6.65
N LYS A 150 -8.39 -28.87 7.15
CA LYS A 150 -8.14 -29.20 8.55
C LYS A 150 -7.88 -30.71 8.71
N PRO A 151 -7.07 -31.11 9.70
CA PRO A 151 -6.97 -32.51 10.10
C PRO A 151 -8.26 -33.10 10.69
N PHE A 152 -8.26 -34.43 10.77
CA PHE A 152 -9.27 -35.18 11.51
C PHE A 152 -9.26 -34.81 13.01
N GLY A 153 -10.44 -34.82 13.63
CA GLY A 153 -10.60 -34.57 15.06
C GLY A 153 -10.63 -33.08 15.42
N LEU A 154 -10.43 -32.16 14.47
CA LEU A 154 -10.49 -30.72 14.69
C LEU A 154 -11.77 -30.13 14.10
N GLY A 155 -12.52 -29.41 14.91
CA GLY A 155 -13.72 -28.70 14.47
C GLY A 155 -14.07 -27.54 15.38
N LEU A 156 -15.02 -26.71 14.95
CA LEU A 156 -15.42 -25.49 15.64
C LEU A 156 -16.91 -25.26 15.42
N ARG A 157 -17.63 -24.89 16.48
CA ARG A 157 -19.07 -24.60 16.46
C ARG A 157 -19.33 -23.15 16.83
N VAL A 158 -20.19 -22.48 16.09
CA VAL A 158 -20.72 -21.16 16.46
C VAL A 158 -21.89 -21.35 17.41
N GLU A 159 -21.74 -20.84 18.62
CA GLU A 159 -22.78 -20.88 19.65
C GLU A 159 -23.75 -19.71 19.49
N SER A 160 -23.24 -18.51 19.18
CA SER A 160 -24.06 -17.32 18.92
C SER A 160 -23.27 -16.25 18.13
N GLY A 161 -23.99 -15.26 17.59
CA GLY A 161 -23.37 -14.14 16.87
C GLY A 161 -23.15 -14.42 15.39
N GLY A 162 -22.37 -13.56 14.74
CA GLY A 162 -22.16 -13.61 13.30
C GLY A 162 -21.63 -12.29 12.73
N LEU A 163 -21.93 -12.03 11.46
CA LEU A 163 -21.40 -10.88 10.73
C LEU A 163 -22.33 -9.66 10.92
N ASN A 164 -21.77 -8.56 11.44
CA ASN A 164 -22.37 -7.23 11.33
C ASN A 164 -21.79 -6.51 10.11
N VAL A 165 -22.65 -5.87 9.32
CA VAL A 165 -22.24 -4.93 8.26
C VAL A 165 -22.96 -3.60 8.46
N ALA A 166 -22.24 -2.49 8.32
CA ALA A 166 -22.80 -1.15 8.38
C ALA A 166 -22.40 -0.33 7.14
N THR A 167 -23.29 0.53 6.65
CA THR A 167 -22.95 1.57 5.70
C THR A 167 -22.08 2.62 6.38
N TRP A 168 -21.03 3.07 5.72
CA TRP A 168 -20.09 4.03 6.27
C TRP A 168 -19.65 5.00 5.18
N THR A 169 -19.54 6.29 5.51
CA THR A 169 -18.95 7.29 4.62
C THR A 169 -17.43 7.27 4.82
N PRO A 170 -16.63 6.79 3.86
CA PRO A 170 -15.18 6.82 4.02
C PRO A 170 -14.69 8.27 4.05
N PRO A 171 -13.68 8.61 4.87
CA PRO A 171 -13.02 9.90 4.80
C PRO A 171 -12.30 10.03 3.45
N ALA A 172 -12.06 11.27 3.01
CA ALA A 172 -11.24 11.52 1.83
C ALA A 172 -9.87 10.82 1.98
N ALA A 173 -9.43 10.16 0.91
CA ALA A 173 -8.17 9.45 0.88
C ALA A 173 -7.00 10.37 1.21
N LYS A 174 -5.99 9.81 1.86
CA LYS A 174 -4.71 10.46 2.10
C LYS A 174 -3.74 10.04 1.01
N VAL A 175 -3.04 11.02 0.45
CA VAL A 175 -1.93 10.81 -0.50
C VAL A 175 -0.70 11.45 0.11
N SER A 176 0.31 10.66 0.41
CA SER A 176 1.61 11.12 0.93
C SER A 176 2.67 11.00 -0.14
N GLU A 177 3.57 11.98 -0.22
CA GLU A 177 4.55 12.04 -1.29
C GLU A 177 5.96 12.40 -0.81
N TRP A 178 6.96 11.91 -1.53
CA TRP A 178 8.38 12.16 -1.34
C TRP A 178 9.00 12.53 -2.68
N HIS A 179 9.74 13.64 -2.72
CA HIS A 179 10.59 14.05 -3.86
C HIS A 179 12.07 13.70 -3.64
N PHE A 180 12.40 13.06 -2.52
CA PHE A 180 13.77 12.66 -2.17
C PHE A 180 14.82 13.80 -2.22
N ASP A 181 14.39 15.03 -1.90
CA ASP A 181 15.20 16.27 -1.83
C ASP A 181 16.30 16.21 -0.74
N GLY A 182 17.32 15.38 -0.94
CA GLY A 182 18.43 15.17 0.00
C GLY A 182 18.07 14.41 1.28
N SER A 183 16.82 13.96 1.45
CA SER A 183 16.35 13.26 2.65
C SER A 183 15.15 12.34 2.39
N LEU A 184 14.77 11.54 3.40
CA LEU A 184 13.55 10.72 3.41
C LEU A 184 12.30 11.44 3.96
N ALA A 185 12.37 12.76 4.14
CA ALA A 185 11.22 13.54 4.58
C ALA A 185 10.14 13.58 3.49
N SER A 186 8.87 13.35 3.85
CA SER A 186 7.77 13.59 2.91
C SER A 186 7.60 15.09 2.65
N VAL A 187 6.91 15.46 1.56
CA VAL A 187 6.61 16.85 1.21
C VAL A 187 5.77 17.57 2.28
N GLN A 188 5.05 16.83 3.12
CA GLN A 188 4.41 17.36 4.33
C GLN A 188 5.45 17.75 5.40
N GLN A 189 6.46 16.90 5.59
CA GLN A 189 7.49 17.09 6.63
C GLN A 189 8.50 18.18 6.30
N SER A 190 8.81 18.39 5.01
CA SER A 190 9.61 19.53 4.55
C SER A 190 8.82 20.85 4.55
N GLY A 191 7.49 20.79 4.66
CA GLY A 191 6.60 21.94 4.57
C GLY A 191 6.27 22.37 3.14
N LEU A 192 6.80 21.69 2.11
CA LEU A 192 6.56 21.99 0.70
C LEU A 192 5.07 21.85 0.32
N ALA A 193 4.40 20.82 0.82
CA ALA A 193 2.97 20.61 0.63
C ALA A 193 2.30 20.17 1.95
N PRO A 194 1.88 21.11 2.82
CA PRO A 194 1.25 20.80 4.10
C PRO A 194 -0.06 19.99 3.99
N SER A 195 -0.70 20.00 2.82
CA SER A 195 -1.89 19.21 2.48
C SER A 195 -1.61 17.74 2.16
N SER A 196 -0.34 17.35 1.94
CA SER A 196 0.07 15.96 1.78
C SER A 196 -0.33 15.14 3.01
N GLY A 197 -0.56 13.85 2.79
CA GLY A 197 -0.90 12.87 3.80
C GLY A 197 0.21 12.66 4.85
N PRO A 198 -0.13 11.96 5.94
CA PRO A 198 0.67 11.87 7.16
C PRO A 198 1.70 10.73 7.15
N ALA A 199 1.83 9.96 6.06
CA ALA A 199 2.77 8.85 5.94
C ALA A 199 4.22 9.34 5.86
N ARG A 200 5.14 8.56 6.41
CA ARG A 200 6.54 8.97 6.64
C ARG A 200 7.49 7.78 6.51
N MET A 201 8.75 8.06 6.19
CA MET A 201 9.74 7.07 5.76
C MET A 201 11.04 7.17 6.59
N ARG A 202 11.70 6.02 6.81
CA ARG A 202 12.98 5.88 7.51
C ARG A 202 13.82 4.76 6.88
N TYR A 203 15.10 4.66 7.24
CA TYR A 203 15.88 3.45 6.99
C TYR A 203 15.38 2.32 7.89
N LEU A 204 15.21 1.11 7.34
CA LEU A 204 14.70 -0.06 8.08
C LEU A 204 15.63 -0.46 9.24
N ASP A 205 16.91 -0.15 9.12
CA ASP A 205 17.99 -0.38 10.08
C ASP A 205 18.47 0.90 10.79
N ASP A 206 17.62 1.93 10.88
CA ASP A 206 17.86 3.08 11.77
C ASP A 206 18.06 2.56 13.21
N ALA A 207 19.07 3.05 13.94
CA ALA A 207 19.30 2.67 15.34
C ALA A 207 18.16 3.14 16.28
N ALA A 208 17.27 3.98 15.76
CA ALA A 208 15.96 4.28 16.32
C ALA A 208 15.00 3.07 16.37
N PHE A 209 15.24 2.03 15.58
CA PHE A 209 14.45 0.80 15.59
C PHE A 209 15.15 -0.30 16.41
N GLY A 210 14.36 -1.30 16.81
CA GLY A 210 14.91 -2.52 17.38
C GLY A 210 15.68 -3.30 16.31
N PRO A 211 16.54 -4.25 16.71
CA PRO A 211 17.19 -5.14 15.76
C PRO A 211 16.15 -5.81 14.85
N ILE A 212 16.47 -5.92 13.57
CA ILE A 212 15.62 -6.60 12.58
C ILE A 212 15.70 -8.12 12.84
N LEU A 213 14.57 -8.83 13.00
CA LEU A 213 14.60 -10.31 13.03
C LEU A 213 15.04 -10.84 11.66
N GLY A 214 15.48 -12.09 11.61
CA GLY A 214 15.72 -12.77 10.37
C GLY A 214 17.16 -12.73 9.86
N GLY A 215 17.32 -13.55 8.85
CA GLY A 215 18.54 -13.97 8.18
C GLY A 215 18.19 -15.29 7.51
N VAL A 216 18.89 -15.67 6.45
CA VAL A 216 18.56 -16.90 5.71
C VAL A 216 18.64 -18.13 6.65
N GLY A 217 17.49 -18.73 6.98
CA GLY A 217 17.34 -19.84 7.93
C GLY A 217 17.14 -19.47 9.40
N ASP A 218 16.86 -18.20 9.73
CA ASP A 218 16.53 -17.75 11.10
C ASP A 218 15.41 -16.68 11.13
N GLU A 219 14.40 -16.86 10.29
CA GLU A 219 13.32 -15.92 9.97
C GLU A 219 12.50 -15.45 11.21
N LEU A 220 12.53 -16.21 12.31
CA LEU A 220 11.73 -15.97 13.51
C LEU A 220 12.51 -15.48 14.73
N ASN A 221 13.85 -15.40 14.68
CA ASN A 221 14.69 -14.94 15.80
C ASN A 221 15.58 -13.75 15.39
N TYR A 222 16.27 -13.17 16.37
CA TYR A 222 17.31 -12.19 16.09
C TYR A 222 18.56 -12.91 15.61
N PRO A 223 19.15 -12.54 14.44
CA PRO A 223 20.37 -13.16 13.98
C PRO A 223 21.51 -12.92 14.98
N ASN A 224 22.48 -13.84 15.01
CA ASN A 224 23.70 -13.68 15.82
C ASN A 224 24.95 -13.71 14.90
N PRO A 225 25.66 -12.59 14.73
CA PRO A 225 25.43 -11.28 15.35
C PRO A 225 24.15 -10.57 14.83
N PRO A 226 23.55 -9.66 15.63
CA PRO A 226 22.39 -8.88 15.24
C PRO A 226 22.58 -8.11 13.94
N THR A 227 21.46 -7.80 13.27
CA THR A 227 21.45 -6.95 12.08
C THR A 227 22.11 -5.61 12.37
N PRO A 228 23.18 -5.22 11.65
CA PRO A 228 23.86 -3.94 11.86
C PRO A 228 22.95 -2.77 11.51
N THR A 229 23.12 -1.65 12.21
CA THR A 229 22.36 -0.42 11.99
C THR A 229 23.09 0.56 11.08
N GLY A 230 22.34 1.43 10.38
CA GLY A 230 22.87 2.49 9.52
C GLY A 230 23.54 2.03 8.22
N VAL A 231 23.46 0.74 7.87
CA VAL A 231 23.99 0.18 6.63
C VAL A 231 23.17 0.62 5.43
N THR A 232 21.83 0.71 5.52
CA THR A 232 21.02 1.21 4.39
C THR A 232 21.45 2.62 4.04
N GLN A 233 21.59 3.49 5.05
CA GLN A 233 22.06 4.86 4.86
C GLN A 233 23.43 4.88 4.18
N ALA A 234 24.39 4.09 4.66
CA ALA A 234 25.75 4.03 4.14
C ALA A 234 25.87 3.44 2.71
N GLN A 235 24.97 2.55 2.29
CA GLN A 235 24.94 1.99 0.94
C GLN A 235 24.10 2.83 -0.05
N SER A 236 23.17 3.64 0.46
CA SER A 236 22.33 4.55 -0.33
C SER A 236 22.99 5.92 -0.56
N SER A 237 22.40 6.76 -1.43
CA SER A 237 22.88 8.12 -1.65
C SER A 237 21.83 9.02 -2.28
N PHE A 238 21.84 10.30 -1.92
CA PHE A 238 21.14 11.36 -2.62
C PHE A 238 22.10 12.13 -3.54
N GLY A 239 21.60 12.66 -4.64
CA GLY A 239 22.34 13.45 -5.62
C GLY A 239 21.45 13.74 -6.83
N THR A 240 21.77 14.74 -7.65
CA THR A 240 20.96 15.01 -8.86
C THR A 240 21.08 13.88 -9.88
N ALA A 241 20.10 13.74 -10.78
CA ALA A 241 20.16 12.76 -11.86
C ALA A 241 21.43 12.99 -12.71
N ALA A 242 21.79 14.24 -13.04
CA ALA A 242 23.04 14.57 -13.72
C ALA A 242 24.29 14.16 -12.91
N SER A 243 24.30 14.36 -11.59
CA SER A 243 25.44 13.96 -10.71
C SER A 243 25.68 12.44 -10.70
N PHE A 244 24.65 11.64 -10.99
CA PHE A 244 24.73 10.18 -11.15
C PHE A 244 24.94 9.73 -12.60
N GLY A 245 25.03 10.66 -13.57
CA GLY A 245 25.15 10.35 -15.00
C GLY A 245 23.87 9.76 -15.61
N LEU A 246 22.71 10.13 -15.07
CA LEU A 246 21.37 9.72 -15.53
C LEU A 246 20.77 10.80 -16.45
N PRO A 247 19.82 10.44 -17.33
CA PRO A 247 19.04 11.43 -18.07
C PRO A 247 18.14 12.26 -17.13
N ALA A 248 17.79 13.46 -17.61
CA ALA A 248 16.81 14.34 -16.97
C ALA A 248 15.43 13.66 -16.79
N LEU A 249 14.73 14.03 -15.72
CA LEU A 249 13.46 13.46 -15.31
C LEU A 249 12.28 14.22 -15.94
N GLY A 250 11.92 13.85 -17.17
CA GLY A 250 10.78 14.47 -17.85
C GLY A 250 11.00 15.96 -18.15
N GLY A 251 12.24 16.37 -18.42
CA GLY A 251 12.60 17.74 -18.83
C GLY A 251 13.38 18.58 -17.81
N GLY A 252 13.67 18.07 -16.61
CA GLY A 252 14.50 18.76 -15.62
C GLY A 252 15.48 17.83 -14.90
N ASP A 253 16.60 18.36 -14.40
CA ASP A 253 17.43 17.67 -13.41
C ASP A 253 16.89 17.94 -12.00
N ASP A 254 16.98 16.94 -11.13
CA ASP A 254 16.45 17.02 -9.76
C ASP A 254 17.16 16.01 -8.86
N VAL A 255 17.07 16.20 -7.54
CA VAL A 255 17.68 15.28 -6.56
C VAL A 255 16.91 13.95 -6.55
N VAL A 256 17.64 12.85 -6.68
CA VAL A 256 17.09 11.49 -6.67
C VAL A 256 17.76 10.64 -5.60
N TYR A 257 17.03 9.64 -5.11
CA TYR A 257 17.52 8.64 -4.18
C TYR A 257 18.00 7.39 -4.91
N ARG A 258 19.27 7.04 -4.75
CA ARG A 258 19.80 5.72 -5.10
C ARG A 258 19.56 4.76 -3.94
N THR A 259 18.76 3.72 -4.17
CA THR A 259 18.42 2.74 -3.13
C THR A 259 19.64 1.95 -2.68
N SER A 260 19.69 1.59 -1.39
CA SER A 260 20.57 0.50 -0.95
C SER A 260 20.12 -0.80 -1.63
N PRO A 261 21.03 -1.65 -2.11
CA PRO A 261 20.68 -3.02 -2.45
C PRO A 261 20.48 -3.83 -1.15
N PRO A 262 19.59 -4.84 -1.13
CA PRO A 262 19.41 -5.76 0.00
C PRO A 262 20.67 -6.59 0.35
N ARG A 263 21.57 -6.78 -0.62
CA ARG A 263 22.85 -7.47 -0.45
C ARG A 263 23.91 -6.57 0.19
N ASN A 264 24.83 -7.21 0.91
CA ASN A 264 26.04 -6.57 1.41
C ASN A 264 27.01 -6.28 0.25
N LEU A 265 27.28 -5.01 -0.06
CA LEU A 265 28.18 -4.65 -1.17
C LEU A 265 29.66 -4.98 -0.92
N ALA A 266 30.09 -5.11 0.33
CA ALA A 266 31.47 -5.46 0.70
C ALA A 266 31.74 -6.98 0.74
N ASP A 267 30.69 -7.81 0.76
CA ASP A 267 30.78 -9.28 0.67
C ASP A 267 29.56 -9.84 -0.09
N PRO A 268 29.43 -9.56 -1.41
CA PRO A 268 28.20 -9.80 -2.17
C PRO A 268 27.91 -11.29 -2.43
N THR A 269 28.87 -12.17 -2.18
CA THR A 269 28.71 -13.63 -2.24
C THR A 269 28.18 -14.24 -0.95
N ASN A 270 28.04 -13.44 0.12
CA ASN A 270 27.70 -13.92 1.45
C ASN A 270 26.26 -13.54 1.82
N SER A 271 25.32 -14.41 1.47
CA SER A 271 23.90 -14.27 1.87
C SER A 271 23.75 -14.20 3.40
N ALA A 272 24.59 -14.91 4.16
CA ALA A 272 24.64 -14.83 5.62
C ALA A 272 25.17 -13.49 6.19
N LYS A 273 25.59 -12.53 5.34
CA LYS A 273 25.80 -11.10 5.68
C LYS A 273 24.80 -10.15 5.03
N SER A 274 23.95 -10.65 4.15
CA SER A 274 22.82 -9.88 3.61
C SER A 274 21.65 -9.97 4.60
N ARG A 275 20.87 -8.88 4.70
CA ARG A 275 19.93 -8.67 5.83
C ARG A 275 18.59 -8.09 5.42
N GLY A 276 18.30 -8.06 4.11
CA GLY A 276 17.10 -7.44 3.57
C GLY A 276 16.88 -6.00 4.01
N ILE A 277 17.95 -5.24 4.20
CA ILE A 277 17.86 -3.84 4.58
C ILE A 277 17.30 -3.00 3.43
N GLY A 278 16.67 -1.88 3.77
CA GLY A 278 15.88 -1.06 2.86
C GLY A 278 15.24 0.09 3.61
N LEU A 279 14.08 0.56 3.16
CA LEU A 279 13.34 1.62 3.84
C LEU A 279 12.13 1.04 4.58
N ALA A 280 11.75 1.67 5.70
CA ALA A 280 10.48 1.44 6.37
C ALA A 280 9.52 2.59 6.02
N LEU A 281 8.36 2.26 5.47
CA LEU A 281 7.25 3.17 5.24
C LEU A 281 6.20 2.95 6.33
N TRP A 282 5.85 4.00 7.07
CA TRP A 282 4.67 4.04 7.94
C TRP A 282 3.54 4.78 7.21
N PRO A 283 2.44 4.12 6.80
CA PRO A 283 1.30 4.78 6.16
C PRO A 283 0.63 5.86 7.03
N ASN A 284 0.67 5.71 8.36
CA ASN A 284 0.02 6.59 9.33
C ASN A 284 -1.46 6.90 9.01
N SER A 285 -2.17 5.96 8.36
CA SER A 285 -3.57 6.11 7.98
C SER A 285 -4.52 5.93 9.17
N ARG A 286 -4.11 5.23 10.23
CA ARG A 286 -4.97 4.78 11.35
C ARG A 286 -5.69 5.87 12.14
N ASP A 287 -5.17 7.10 12.15
CA ASP A 287 -5.87 8.26 12.71
C ASP A 287 -7.11 8.66 11.87
N PHE A 288 -7.16 8.23 10.61
CA PHE A 288 -8.23 8.48 9.64
C PHE A 288 -8.97 7.20 9.24
N TRP A 289 -8.31 6.04 9.29
CA TRP A 289 -8.85 4.75 8.87
C TRP A 289 -9.24 3.87 10.08
N PRO A 290 -10.45 3.29 10.11
CA PRO A 290 -10.99 2.63 11.31
C PRO A 290 -10.43 1.22 11.56
N GLU A 291 -9.53 0.70 10.72
CA GLU A 291 -8.95 -0.66 10.83
C GLU A 291 -7.41 -0.64 10.93
N ASP A 292 -6.83 -1.68 11.54
CA ASP A 292 -5.36 -1.91 11.67
C ASP A 292 -4.65 -2.27 10.35
N ARG A 293 -5.40 -2.37 9.26
CA ARG A 293 -4.96 -2.77 7.91
C ARG A 293 -5.52 -1.77 6.89
N ASN A 294 -4.77 -1.47 5.84
CA ASN A 294 -5.30 -0.80 4.65
C ASN A 294 -5.50 -1.86 3.56
N GLY A 295 -6.73 -2.36 3.38
CA GLY A 295 -7.05 -3.34 2.33
C GLY A 295 -7.16 -2.80 0.91
N GLN A 296 -7.05 -1.49 0.76
CA GLN A 296 -7.09 -0.79 -0.50
C GLN A 296 -6.04 0.32 -0.43
N TRP A 297 -5.13 0.35 -1.40
CA TRP A 297 -4.01 1.28 -1.40
C TRP A 297 -3.42 1.42 -2.80
N THR A 298 -2.68 2.50 -3.02
CA THR A 298 -1.96 2.75 -4.28
C THR A 298 -0.54 3.19 -3.94
N MET A 299 0.45 2.62 -4.64
CA MET A 299 1.82 3.14 -4.63
C MET A 299 2.22 3.52 -6.05
N VAL A 300 2.92 4.65 -6.17
CA VAL A 300 3.41 5.21 -7.42
C VAL A 300 4.88 5.59 -7.22
N TRP A 301 5.73 5.27 -8.19
CA TRP A 301 7.14 5.67 -8.17
C TRP A 301 7.58 6.20 -9.53
N ASP A 302 8.38 7.26 -9.53
CA ASP A 302 9.23 7.63 -10.65
C ASP A 302 10.58 6.96 -10.49
N ILE A 303 10.86 5.98 -11.34
CA ILE A 303 12.01 5.09 -11.19
C ILE A 303 12.83 4.94 -12.47
N LEU A 304 14.12 4.68 -12.27
CA LEU A 304 15.08 4.34 -13.31
C LEU A 304 15.92 3.15 -12.85
N ILE A 305 16.00 2.12 -13.70
CA ILE A 305 16.87 0.96 -13.50
C ILE A 305 18.17 1.20 -14.29
N PRO A 306 19.32 1.37 -13.64
CA PRO A 306 20.58 1.62 -14.34
C PRO A 306 21.02 0.37 -15.13
N ALA A 307 21.83 0.57 -16.17
CA ALA A 307 22.29 -0.52 -17.04
C ALA A 307 23.05 -1.65 -16.30
N ALA A 308 23.68 -1.34 -15.16
CA ALA A 308 24.28 -2.35 -14.28
C ALA A 308 23.22 -3.27 -13.64
N ALA A 309 22.21 -2.69 -12.98
CA ALA A 309 21.12 -3.44 -12.36
C ALA A 309 20.28 -4.19 -13.41
N TRP A 310 20.01 -3.57 -14.56
CA TRP A 310 19.27 -4.19 -15.67
C TRP A 310 19.96 -5.44 -16.26
N ASN A 311 21.28 -5.54 -16.12
CA ASN A 311 22.05 -6.68 -16.64
C ASN A 311 22.58 -7.60 -15.54
N ALA A 312 22.20 -7.36 -14.28
CA ALA A 312 22.52 -8.23 -13.16
C ALA A 312 21.66 -9.51 -13.17
N GLU A 313 22.08 -10.46 -12.33
CA GLU A 313 21.33 -11.70 -12.06
C GLU A 313 20.12 -11.45 -11.13
N TYR A 314 20.29 -10.54 -10.16
CA TYR A 314 19.27 -10.26 -9.15
C TYR A 314 18.19 -9.27 -9.66
N PRO A 315 16.92 -9.44 -9.23
CA PRO A 315 15.86 -8.49 -9.51
C PRO A 315 16.05 -7.19 -8.70
N SER A 316 15.11 -6.24 -8.82
CA SER A 316 15.00 -5.11 -7.88
C SER A 316 13.71 -5.25 -7.06
N PRO A 317 13.78 -5.53 -5.75
CA PRO A 317 12.59 -5.55 -4.91
C PRO A 317 12.04 -4.14 -4.76
N LEU A 318 10.71 -4.03 -4.63
CA LEU A 318 10.02 -2.76 -4.36
C LEU A 318 9.27 -2.77 -3.04
N ILE A 319 8.57 -3.86 -2.73
CA ILE A 319 7.73 -4.02 -1.53
C ILE A 319 8.06 -5.38 -0.90
N GLN A 320 8.30 -5.37 0.41
CA GLN A 320 8.06 -6.52 1.27
C GLN A 320 6.92 -6.05 2.20
N ASP A 321 5.72 -6.63 2.05
CA ASP A 321 4.50 -6.16 2.70
C ASP A 321 4.33 -6.65 4.13
N ASN A 322 5.12 -7.65 4.53
CA ASN A 322 5.29 -8.01 5.92
C ASN A 322 6.09 -6.93 6.66
N HIS A 323 5.50 -6.36 7.71
CA HIS A 323 6.21 -5.49 8.66
C HIS A 323 7.51 -6.10 9.20
N ASN A 324 7.60 -7.42 9.21
CA ASN A 324 8.77 -8.18 9.58
C ASN A 324 9.84 -8.23 8.47
N ASN A 325 9.53 -8.22 7.17
CA ASN A 325 10.57 -8.56 6.16
C ASN A 325 11.30 -9.88 6.54
N ASP A 326 10.53 -10.87 7.02
CA ASP A 326 10.98 -12.19 7.49
C ASP A 326 11.07 -13.23 6.35
N SER A 327 10.96 -12.76 5.11
CA SER A 327 10.80 -13.59 3.91
C SER A 327 11.23 -12.81 2.65
N ASP A 328 11.08 -13.46 1.50
CA ASP A 328 11.26 -12.86 0.18
C ASP A 328 10.46 -11.55 0.01
N ALA A 329 10.94 -10.64 -0.85
CA ALA A 329 10.13 -9.49 -1.29
C ALA A 329 8.85 -9.93 -2.00
N ASP A 330 7.71 -9.39 -1.60
CA ASP A 330 6.41 -9.70 -2.21
C ASP A 330 6.26 -9.04 -3.58
N ALA A 331 6.97 -7.93 -3.84
CA ALA A 331 7.00 -7.25 -5.13
C ALA A 331 8.41 -7.09 -5.72
N PHE A 332 8.59 -7.50 -6.97
CA PHE A 332 9.84 -7.37 -7.71
C PHE A 332 9.67 -6.78 -9.11
N LEU A 333 10.61 -5.93 -9.50
CA LEU A 333 10.94 -5.67 -10.90
C LEU A 333 11.97 -6.70 -11.38
N ARG A 334 11.69 -7.36 -12.52
CA ARG A 334 12.53 -8.41 -13.08
C ARG A 334 12.60 -8.30 -14.59
N LYS A 335 13.81 -8.38 -15.14
CA LYS A 335 14.02 -8.51 -16.59
C LYS A 335 13.66 -9.92 -17.06
N ASN A 336 12.90 -9.99 -18.16
CA ASN A 336 12.56 -11.23 -18.85
C ASN A 336 12.90 -11.07 -20.35
N GLY A 337 14.03 -11.65 -20.76
CA GLY A 337 14.59 -11.40 -22.09
C GLY A 337 14.97 -9.92 -22.27
N ALA A 338 14.32 -9.24 -23.22
CA ALA A 338 14.50 -7.82 -23.47
C ALA A 338 13.51 -6.92 -22.72
N ALA A 339 12.43 -7.48 -22.16
CA ALA A 339 11.37 -6.73 -21.49
C ALA A 339 11.59 -6.64 -19.98
N LEU A 340 11.06 -5.58 -19.37
CA LEU A 340 10.89 -5.51 -17.92
C LEU A 340 9.52 -6.11 -17.54
N THR A 341 9.46 -6.76 -16.38
CA THR A 341 8.25 -7.34 -15.82
C THR A 341 8.11 -6.97 -14.34
N PHE A 342 6.88 -6.88 -13.86
CA PHE A 342 6.56 -6.60 -12.47
C PHE A 342 5.48 -7.54 -11.95
N GLY A 343 5.63 -7.99 -10.71
CA GLY A 343 4.58 -8.69 -9.99
C GLY A 343 4.67 -8.40 -8.50
N TYR A 344 3.51 -8.52 -7.86
CA TYR A 344 3.26 -8.39 -6.43
C TYR A 344 2.29 -9.50 -6.00
N GLN A 345 2.63 -10.26 -4.95
CA GLN A 345 1.85 -11.40 -4.45
C GLN A 345 1.45 -12.43 -5.53
N VAL A 346 2.35 -12.69 -6.50
CA VAL A 346 2.15 -13.66 -7.58
C VAL A 346 3.44 -14.42 -7.93
N ALA A 347 3.30 -15.60 -8.51
CA ALA A 347 4.43 -16.32 -9.10
C ALA A 347 5.05 -15.54 -10.28
N THR A 348 6.36 -15.70 -10.49
CA THR A 348 7.13 -15.01 -11.54
C THR A 348 6.63 -15.27 -12.97
N SER A 349 5.94 -16.38 -13.21
CA SER A 349 5.28 -16.68 -14.49
C SER A 349 4.03 -15.84 -14.78
N ALA A 350 3.48 -15.15 -13.79
CA ALA A 350 2.29 -14.31 -13.88
C ALA A 350 2.59 -12.80 -13.80
N TYR A 351 3.88 -12.40 -13.86
CA TYR A 351 4.26 -10.99 -13.82
C TYR A 351 3.76 -10.23 -15.06
N ALA A 352 3.22 -9.03 -14.84
CA ALA A 352 2.81 -8.13 -15.91
C ALA A 352 4.05 -7.62 -16.67
N THR A 353 3.99 -7.59 -18.00
CA THR A 353 5.04 -7.01 -18.83
C THR A 353 4.90 -5.49 -18.86
N LEU A 354 6.01 -4.77 -18.70
CA LEU A 354 6.04 -3.30 -18.70
C LEU A 354 6.51 -2.80 -20.08
N PRO A 355 5.60 -2.37 -20.98
CA PRO A 355 5.95 -1.90 -22.32
C PRO A 355 6.65 -0.52 -22.26
N GLY A 356 7.53 -0.28 -23.23
CA GLY A 356 8.17 1.05 -23.40
C GLY A 356 9.19 1.43 -22.33
N VAL A 357 9.68 0.47 -21.54
CA VAL A 357 10.72 0.67 -20.53
C VAL A 357 12.02 0.01 -20.97
N SER A 358 13.13 0.75 -20.94
CA SER A 358 14.49 0.23 -21.12
C SER A 358 15.45 0.61 -19.99
N ALA A 359 16.63 -0.01 -19.96
CA ALA A 359 17.71 0.36 -19.06
C ALA A 359 18.06 1.85 -19.17
N GLY A 360 18.30 2.51 -18.04
CA GLY A 360 18.70 3.93 -18.00
C GLY A 360 17.59 4.92 -18.37
N GLN A 361 16.33 4.48 -18.48
CA GLN A 361 15.18 5.34 -18.78
C GLN A 361 14.34 5.53 -17.51
N TRP A 362 13.85 6.76 -17.29
CA TRP A 362 12.82 7.04 -16.29
C TRP A 362 11.43 6.56 -16.74
N PHE A 363 10.68 5.93 -15.84
CA PHE A 363 9.28 5.56 -16.05
C PHE A 363 8.50 5.64 -14.73
N ARG A 364 7.21 5.95 -14.83
CA ARG A 364 6.29 6.03 -13.69
C ARG A 364 5.59 4.68 -13.56
N LEU A 365 5.93 3.92 -12.53
CA LEU A 365 5.25 2.68 -12.18
C LEU A 365 4.17 2.98 -11.16
N ALA A 366 2.95 2.50 -11.38
CA ALA A 366 1.92 2.49 -10.34
C ALA A 366 1.34 1.09 -10.14
N ILE A 367 1.09 0.75 -8.88
CA ILE A 367 0.25 -0.38 -8.48
C ILE A 367 -0.93 0.15 -7.65
N SER A 368 -2.15 -0.19 -8.06
CA SER A 368 -3.37 0.01 -7.27
C SER A 368 -3.86 -1.34 -6.78
N SER A 369 -3.78 -1.60 -5.47
CA SER A 369 -4.19 -2.85 -4.84
C SER A 369 -5.62 -2.73 -4.29
N ASP A 370 -6.50 -3.64 -4.70
CA ASP A 370 -7.84 -3.82 -4.11
C ASP A 370 -7.94 -5.20 -3.46
N GLY A 371 -7.10 -5.38 -2.44
CA GLY A 371 -6.91 -6.62 -1.69
C GLY A 371 -8.19 -7.16 -1.08
N TYR A 372 -9.07 -6.30 -0.58
CA TYR A 372 -10.34 -6.75 0.02
C TYR A 372 -11.40 -7.18 -0.98
N ARG A 373 -11.66 -6.39 -2.03
CA ARG A 373 -12.80 -6.67 -2.92
C ARG A 373 -12.47 -7.70 -4.00
N THR A 374 -11.19 -7.79 -4.39
CA THR A 374 -10.78 -8.58 -5.56
C THR A 374 -9.56 -9.48 -5.33
N LYS A 375 -8.76 -9.26 -4.27
CA LYS A 375 -7.41 -9.81 -4.10
C LYS A 375 -6.52 -9.61 -5.33
N GLN A 376 -6.69 -8.51 -6.05
CA GLN A 376 -5.93 -8.15 -7.26
C GLN A 376 -5.37 -6.73 -7.19
N GLY A 377 -4.18 -6.58 -7.77
CA GLY A 377 -3.54 -5.31 -8.07
C GLY A 377 -3.66 -4.97 -9.56
N ARG A 378 -3.76 -3.68 -9.88
CA ARG A 378 -3.72 -3.14 -11.25
C ARG A 378 -2.39 -2.44 -11.46
N VAL A 379 -1.67 -2.81 -12.51
CA VAL A 379 -0.33 -2.30 -12.83
C VAL A 379 -0.41 -1.30 -13.97
N PHE A 380 0.30 -0.19 -13.83
CA PHE A 380 0.34 0.89 -14.82
C PHE A 380 1.78 1.34 -15.08
N VAL A 381 2.05 1.75 -16.33
CA VAL A 381 3.29 2.41 -16.74
C VAL A 381 2.91 3.74 -17.39
N ASN A 382 3.47 4.84 -16.89
CA ASN A 382 3.22 6.20 -17.40
C ASN A 382 1.71 6.50 -17.55
N GLY A 383 0.93 6.18 -16.50
CA GLY A 383 -0.52 6.33 -16.45
C GLY A 383 -1.33 5.29 -17.25
N SER A 384 -0.69 4.52 -18.14
CA SER A 384 -1.37 3.51 -18.97
C SER A 384 -1.48 2.18 -18.25
N PHE A 385 -2.67 1.56 -18.22
CA PHE A 385 -2.88 0.22 -17.66
C PHE A 385 -2.17 -0.85 -18.51
N VAL A 386 -1.40 -1.74 -17.88
CA VAL A 386 -0.59 -2.76 -18.58
C VAL A 386 -0.92 -4.19 -18.18
N GLY A 387 -1.58 -4.41 -17.03
CA GLY A 387 -1.96 -5.74 -16.59
C GLY A 387 -2.40 -5.80 -15.13
N THR A 388 -2.79 -6.99 -14.69
CA THR A 388 -3.11 -7.29 -13.29
C THR A 388 -1.99 -8.04 -12.60
N THR A 389 -1.93 -7.95 -11.29
CA THR A 389 -1.09 -8.72 -10.38
C THR A 389 -1.93 -9.16 -9.17
N GLY A 390 -1.35 -9.87 -8.21
CA GLY A 390 -1.98 -10.09 -6.90
C GLY A 390 -2.22 -8.77 -6.18
N GLY A 391 -3.15 -8.76 -5.24
CA GLY A 391 -3.41 -7.59 -4.40
C GLY A 391 -3.75 -8.07 -3.01
N ASP A 392 -3.11 -7.48 -2.00
CA ASP A 392 -3.43 -7.73 -0.61
C ASP A 392 -3.50 -6.42 0.19
N TRP A 393 -3.85 -6.52 1.46
CA TRP A 393 -3.83 -5.44 2.43
C TRP A 393 -2.39 -5.16 2.90
N VAL A 394 -2.17 -3.95 3.43
CA VAL A 394 -0.89 -3.57 4.05
C VAL A 394 -1.07 -3.10 5.49
N TYR A 395 -0.01 -3.25 6.28
CA TYR A 395 -0.02 -2.92 7.71
C TYR A 395 -0.22 -1.44 8.01
N ALA A 396 -1.12 -1.15 8.96
CA ALA A 396 -1.45 0.21 9.37
C ALA A 396 -1.82 0.33 10.85
N SER A 397 -1.44 -0.60 11.75
CA SER A 397 -2.02 -0.67 13.10
C SER A 397 -1.71 0.51 14.03
N CYS A 398 -0.73 1.36 13.71
CA CYS A 398 -0.34 2.47 14.58
C CYS A 398 -1.17 3.73 14.34
N LYS A 399 -1.94 4.11 15.36
CA LYS A 399 -2.60 5.41 15.48
C LYS A 399 -1.66 6.41 16.16
N SER A 400 -1.23 7.47 15.47
CA SER A 400 -0.24 8.41 16.02
C SER A 400 -0.75 9.22 17.22
N THR A 401 -2.07 9.44 17.32
CA THR A 401 -2.69 10.23 18.40
C THR A 401 -3.06 9.43 19.67
N ASP A 402 -3.23 8.11 19.56
CA ASP A 402 -3.49 7.19 20.67
C ASP A 402 -2.88 5.82 20.33
N PRO A 403 -1.55 5.68 20.41
CA PRO A 403 -0.86 4.48 19.96
C PRO A 403 -1.01 3.30 20.92
N ARG A 404 -1.26 2.11 20.36
CA ARG A 404 -1.57 0.89 21.12
C ARG A 404 -1.01 -0.35 20.44
N TRP A 405 -0.75 -1.37 21.23
CA TRP A 405 -0.49 -2.72 20.75
C TRP A 405 -1.76 -3.35 20.19
N GLY A 406 -1.61 -4.24 19.20
CA GLY A 406 -2.73 -5.02 18.64
C GLY A 406 -3.25 -6.13 19.55
N ASP A 407 -2.91 -6.15 20.83
CA ASP A 407 -3.27 -7.18 21.82
C ASP A 407 -4.72 -7.06 22.35
N VAL A 408 -5.63 -6.61 21.48
CA VAL A 408 -7.06 -6.44 21.77
C VAL A 408 -7.74 -7.79 21.94
N SER A 409 -8.46 -7.98 23.04
CA SER A 409 -9.19 -9.22 23.38
C SER A 409 -10.44 -8.92 24.21
N SER A 410 -11.26 -9.93 24.54
CA SER A 410 -12.37 -9.77 25.50
C SER A 410 -11.94 -9.25 26.89
N THR A 411 -10.69 -9.49 27.29
CA THR A 411 -10.10 -9.00 28.55
C THR A 411 -9.32 -7.70 28.40
N ASN A 412 -9.00 -7.29 27.16
CA ASN A 412 -8.26 -6.07 26.81
C ASN A 412 -8.92 -5.36 25.61
N LEU A 413 -10.14 -4.86 25.79
CA LEU A 413 -10.97 -4.35 24.67
C LEU A 413 -10.39 -3.17 23.88
N ALA A 414 -9.37 -2.49 24.41
CA ALA A 414 -8.76 -1.32 23.79
C ALA A 414 -7.33 -1.55 23.28
N GLY A 415 -6.66 -2.65 23.65
CA GLY A 415 -5.23 -2.82 23.42
C GLY A 415 -4.38 -2.04 24.44
N THR A 416 -3.19 -2.55 24.73
CA THR A 416 -2.24 -1.99 25.69
C THR A 416 -1.69 -0.65 25.15
N PRO A 417 -1.81 0.47 25.88
CA PRO A 417 -1.25 1.76 25.47
C PRO A 417 0.27 1.73 25.29
N VAL A 418 0.76 2.50 24.33
CA VAL A 418 2.19 2.80 24.15
C VAL A 418 2.41 4.28 24.47
N ALA A 419 3.52 4.61 25.16
CA ALA A 419 3.85 6.01 25.46
C ALA A 419 4.22 6.76 24.16
N PRO A 420 3.53 7.86 23.78
CA PRO A 420 3.84 8.63 22.58
C PRO A 420 5.28 9.17 22.55
N ALA A 421 6.03 8.91 21.48
CA ALA A 421 7.35 9.51 21.28
C ALA A 421 7.29 10.66 20.28
N THR A 422 8.17 11.65 20.46
CA THR A 422 8.29 12.80 19.56
C THR A 422 9.02 12.44 18.28
N TRP A 423 8.79 13.16 17.17
CA TRP A 423 9.43 12.86 15.88
C TRP A 423 10.97 12.98 15.87
N SER A 424 11.54 13.72 16.82
CA SER A 424 12.98 13.80 17.07
C SER A 424 13.47 12.75 18.07
N GLY A 425 12.59 12.29 18.97
CA GLY A 425 12.78 11.13 19.85
C GLY A 425 12.25 9.83 19.25
N TRP A 426 12.18 9.72 17.91
CA TRP A 426 11.55 8.62 17.18
C TRP A 426 12.29 7.27 17.27
N GLY A 427 13.19 7.14 18.25
CA GLY A 427 13.85 5.91 18.68
C GLY A 427 12.95 4.89 19.39
N GLN A 428 11.66 5.19 19.53
CA GLN A 428 10.61 4.23 19.88
C GLN A 428 9.29 4.73 19.27
N PHE A 429 8.84 4.18 18.14
CA PHE A 429 7.39 4.11 17.95
C PHE A 429 6.90 2.76 17.44
N PRO A 430 6.69 1.89 18.42
CA PRO A 430 7.65 0.86 18.74
C PRO A 430 7.90 0.05 17.46
N SER A 431 9.19 -0.15 17.15
CA SER A 431 9.73 -0.82 15.95
C SER A 431 8.79 -1.90 15.39
N PRO A 432 8.74 -2.17 14.06
CA PRO A 432 7.99 -3.30 13.49
C PRO A 432 8.01 -4.58 14.34
N TRP A 433 9.15 -4.81 15.00
CA TRP A 433 9.50 -5.96 15.82
C TRP A 433 9.18 -5.92 17.31
N ALA A 434 8.89 -4.74 17.83
CA ALA A 434 8.60 -4.59 19.24
C ALA A 434 7.21 -5.22 19.53
N LYS A 435 7.01 -5.67 20.77
CA LYS A 435 5.87 -6.50 21.18
C LYS A 435 5.25 -5.97 22.46
N SER A 436 3.95 -6.21 22.66
CA SER A 436 3.28 -5.89 23.93
C SER A 436 4.03 -6.50 25.13
N PRO A 437 4.24 -5.75 26.22
CA PRO A 437 4.79 -6.31 27.46
C PRO A 437 3.83 -7.30 28.13
N ASN A 438 2.55 -7.26 27.77
CA ASN A 438 1.48 -8.06 28.37
C ASN A 438 1.05 -9.25 27.50
N ALA A 439 1.47 -9.30 26.23
CA ALA A 439 1.10 -10.35 25.27
C ALA A 439 2.27 -10.71 24.34
N ALA A 440 2.70 -11.97 24.40
CA ALA A 440 3.74 -12.50 23.53
C ALA A 440 3.29 -12.41 22.05
N ALA A 441 4.23 -12.06 21.17
CA ALA A 441 4.00 -11.96 19.72
C ALA A 441 2.82 -11.06 19.30
N ALA A 442 2.56 -9.98 20.05
CA ALA A 442 1.62 -8.92 19.67
C ALA A 442 2.36 -7.68 19.13
N PRO A 443 2.73 -7.63 17.84
CA PRO A 443 3.42 -6.49 17.25
C PRO A 443 2.48 -5.33 16.97
N MET A 444 3.04 -4.13 16.92
CA MET A 444 2.38 -2.94 16.35
C MET A 444 2.72 -2.88 14.87
N ALA A 445 2.19 -3.86 14.14
CA ALA A 445 2.45 -4.03 12.73
C ALA A 445 1.80 -2.88 11.93
N ALA A 446 2.60 -1.84 11.70
CA ALA A 446 2.20 -0.57 11.13
C ALA A 446 3.12 -0.08 10.01
N THR A 447 4.16 -0.84 9.67
CA THR A 447 5.12 -0.49 8.63
C THR A 447 5.11 -1.49 7.49
N ILE A 448 5.46 -1.00 6.32
CA ILE A 448 5.72 -1.75 5.09
C ILE A 448 7.22 -1.58 4.81
N CYS A 449 7.89 -2.62 4.34
CA CYS A 449 9.29 -2.51 3.96
C CYS A 449 9.41 -2.25 2.45
N LEU A 450 10.29 -1.33 2.06
CA LEU A 450 10.51 -0.93 0.67
C LEU A 450 11.95 -1.20 0.27
N PHE A 451 12.15 -1.65 -0.97
CA PHE A 451 13.48 -1.98 -1.51
C PHE A 451 14.26 -3.01 -0.69
N SER A 452 13.54 -3.88 0.02
CA SER A 452 14.06 -4.91 0.93
C SER A 452 13.74 -6.32 0.42
N ASP A 453 14.62 -7.29 0.69
CA ASP A 453 14.43 -8.73 0.43
C ASP A 453 15.27 -9.50 1.44
N LEU A 454 14.69 -10.28 2.37
CA LEU A 454 15.46 -10.90 3.47
C LEU A 454 16.63 -11.75 2.95
N LEU A 455 16.39 -12.49 1.86
CA LEU A 455 17.38 -13.35 1.23
C LEU A 455 18.55 -12.58 0.56
N GLY A 456 18.49 -11.24 0.57
CA GLY A 456 19.55 -10.37 0.10
C GLY A 456 19.58 -10.17 -1.42
N ARG A 457 18.58 -10.65 -2.16
CA ARG A 457 18.58 -10.63 -3.63
C ARG A 457 18.00 -9.30 -4.08
N GLY A 458 18.87 -8.35 -4.38
CA GLY A 458 18.42 -7.15 -5.06
C GLY A 458 19.53 -6.24 -5.56
N GLU A 459 19.22 -5.51 -6.63
CA GLU A 459 20.04 -4.43 -7.16
C GLU A 459 19.44 -3.04 -6.90
N SER A 460 20.32 -2.06 -6.71
CA SER A 460 19.97 -0.65 -6.57
C SER A 460 19.25 -0.10 -7.80
N ILE A 461 18.23 0.71 -7.55
CA ILE A 461 17.57 1.55 -8.55
C ILE A 461 17.64 3.01 -8.11
N TYR A 462 17.24 3.91 -9.00
CA TYR A 462 17.04 5.31 -8.66
C TYR A 462 15.54 5.60 -8.56
N VAL A 463 15.17 6.34 -7.52
CA VAL A 463 13.80 6.80 -7.24
C VAL A 463 13.86 8.31 -7.15
N ALA A 464 13.11 9.00 -7.99
CA ALA A 464 13.02 10.46 -7.92
C ALA A 464 11.81 10.91 -7.11
N ASN A 465 10.67 10.27 -7.33
CA ASN A 465 9.44 10.53 -6.58
C ASN A 465 8.81 9.23 -6.13
N MET A 466 8.13 9.27 -4.98
CA MET A 466 7.22 8.22 -4.55
C MET A 466 5.94 8.85 -4.00
N ALA A 467 4.79 8.25 -4.31
CA ALA A 467 3.52 8.55 -3.66
C ALA A 467 2.88 7.28 -3.09
N TYR A 468 2.26 7.41 -1.91
CA TYR A 468 1.46 6.37 -1.26
C TYR A 468 0.05 6.90 -1.00
N SER A 469 -0.98 6.08 -1.22
CA SER A 469 -2.36 6.41 -0.85
C SER A 469 -3.09 5.26 -0.17
N ASP A 470 -4.00 5.61 0.76
CA ASP A 470 -4.93 4.71 1.47
C ASP A 470 -6.24 4.42 0.69
N GLU A 471 -6.18 4.52 -0.64
CA GLU A 471 -7.23 4.03 -1.54
C GLU A 471 -6.66 3.29 -2.76
N ALA A 472 -7.46 2.39 -3.31
CA ALA A 472 -7.24 1.82 -4.63
C ALA A 472 -7.70 2.85 -5.70
N MET A 473 -6.77 3.65 -6.22
CA MET A 473 -7.07 4.65 -7.25
C MET A 473 -7.61 4.01 -8.54
N THR A 474 -8.60 4.66 -9.14
CA THR A 474 -9.15 4.24 -10.44
C THR A 474 -8.15 4.46 -11.58
N ASP A 475 -8.33 3.70 -12.68
CA ASP A 475 -7.59 3.87 -13.93
C ASP A 475 -7.54 5.33 -14.40
N THR A 476 -8.63 6.08 -14.25
CA THR A 476 -8.70 7.49 -14.65
C THR A 476 -7.87 8.40 -13.74
N GLN A 477 -7.84 8.14 -12.43
CA GLN A 477 -6.96 8.86 -11.50
C GLN A 477 -5.49 8.59 -11.83
N ILE A 478 -5.11 7.33 -12.09
CA ILE A 478 -3.72 6.97 -12.40
C ILE A 478 -3.30 7.46 -13.79
N ALA A 479 -4.18 7.41 -14.79
CA ALA A 479 -3.93 8.00 -16.11
C ALA A 479 -3.68 9.51 -16.03
N ALA A 480 -4.39 10.22 -15.14
CA ALA A 480 -4.18 11.65 -14.90
C ALA A 480 -2.83 11.98 -14.23
N LEU A 481 -2.14 11.00 -13.63
CA LEU A 481 -0.77 11.19 -13.14
C LEU A 481 0.28 11.18 -14.27
N GLY A 482 -0.04 10.65 -15.45
CA GLY A 482 0.87 10.67 -16.61
C GLY A 482 2.21 9.94 -16.39
N GLY A 483 3.28 10.48 -16.96
CA GLY A 483 4.66 9.96 -16.87
C GLY A 483 5.49 10.58 -15.74
N PRO A 484 6.80 10.27 -15.67
CA PRO A 484 7.71 10.83 -14.68
C PRO A 484 7.85 12.34 -14.79
N SER A 485 8.06 13.01 -13.66
CA SER A 485 8.19 14.47 -13.63
C SER A 485 9.10 14.91 -12.49
N TRP A 486 10.11 15.73 -12.80
CA TRP A 486 10.98 16.39 -11.82
C TRP A 486 10.24 17.27 -10.82
N ARG A 487 8.98 17.61 -11.11
CA ARG A 487 8.15 18.36 -10.17
C ARG A 487 7.44 17.47 -9.15
N GLY A 488 7.37 16.15 -9.35
CA GLY A 488 6.58 15.25 -8.51
C GLY A 488 5.50 14.46 -9.26
N ILE A 489 4.63 13.81 -8.50
CA ILE A 489 3.53 12.93 -8.89
C ILE A 489 2.17 13.60 -8.64
N VAL A 490 1.89 14.04 -7.40
CA VAL A 490 0.58 14.61 -7.00
C VAL A 490 0.74 16.02 -6.43
N HIS A 491 1.74 16.22 -5.58
CA HIS A 491 2.07 17.47 -4.91
C HIS A 491 3.20 18.20 -5.63
N LEU A 492 2.93 18.59 -6.87
CA LEU A 492 3.95 19.18 -7.74
C LEU A 492 4.65 20.37 -7.08
N LYS A 493 5.99 20.34 -7.06
CA LYS A 493 6.85 21.51 -6.90
C LYS A 493 6.31 22.65 -7.79
N PRO A 494 6.46 23.93 -7.39
CA PRO A 494 6.26 25.05 -8.31
C PRO A 494 6.95 24.77 -9.64
N ALA A 495 6.40 25.30 -10.75
CA ALA A 495 7.17 25.27 -11.98
C ALA A 495 8.49 26.00 -11.69
N GLY A 496 9.61 25.42 -12.10
CA GLY A 496 10.88 26.13 -12.09
C GLY A 496 10.67 27.42 -12.86
N CYS A 497 11.12 28.52 -12.29
CA CYS A 497 10.99 29.79 -12.96
C CYS A 497 11.91 29.73 -14.17
N ALA A 498 11.39 29.63 -15.39
CA ALA A 498 12.25 29.51 -16.57
C ALA A 498 13.18 30.75 -16.72
N ALA A 499 12.78 31.87 -16.12
CA ALA A 499 13.58 33.09 -16.00
C ALA A 499 14.67 33.06 -14.91
N ASP A 500 14.69 32.06 -14.03
CA ASP A 500 15.81 31.68 -13.13
C ASP A 500 16.71 30.75 -13.95
N PHE A 501 17.43 31.36 -14.89
CA PHE A 501 18.18 30.69 -15.95
C PHE A 501 19.45 30.02 -15.42
N ASN A 502 20.04 30.55 -14.34
CA ASN A 502 21.19 29.94 -13.67
C ASN A 502 20.78 28.93 -12.57
N ALA A 503 19.48 28.85 -12.24
CA ALA A 503 18.88 27.96 -11.24
C ALA A 503 19.37 28.20 -9.80
N ASP A 504 19.72 29.43 -9.43
CA ASP A 504 20.12 29.82 -8.06
C ASP A 504 18.94 30.13 -7.12
N THR A 505 17.71 30.04 -7.63
CA THR A 505 16.42 30.34 -6.97
C THR A 505 16.04 31.82 -6.86
N VAL A 506 16.81 32.72 -7.48
CA VAL A 506 16.56 34.18 -7.45
C VAL A 506 16.63 34.77 -8.86
N VAL A 507 15.48 35.02 -9.49
CA VAL A 507 15.42 35.75 -10.76
C VAL A 507 16.01 37.16 -10.60
N ASP A 508 17.22 37.36 -11.10
CA ASP A 508 17.92 38.62 -11.06
C ASP A 508 18.75 38.90 -12.33
N PHE A 509 19.53 39.99 -12.32
CA PHE A 509 20.28 40.41 -13.49
C PHE A 509 21.27 39.35 -14.04
N PHE A 510 21.73 38.40 -13.21
CA PHE A 510 22.62 37.33 -13.64
C PHE A 510 21.93 36.33 -14.56
N ASP A 511 20.66 35.96 -14.31
CA ASP A 511 19.90 35.10 -15.24
C ASP A 511 19.73 35.73 -16.61
N TYR A 512 19.44 37.03 -16.65
CA TYR A 512 19.35 37.77 -17.90
C TYR A 512 20.69 37.77 -18.66
N LEU A 513 21.81 37.87 -17.95
CA LEU A 513 23.14 37.78 -18.58
C LEU A 513 23.43 36.37 -19.10
N ASP A 514 23.13 35.34 -18.32
CA ASP A 514 23.40 33.95 -18.69
C ASP A 514 22.49 33.49 -19.85
N PHE A 515 21.20 33.89 -19.86
CA PHE A 515 20.33 33.69 -21.01
C PHE A 515 20.83 34.41 -22.25
N VAL A 516 21.25 35.69 -22.15
CA VAL A 516 21.79 36.42 -23.30
C VAL A 516 23.10 35.79 -23.80
N ALA A 517 23.92 35.21 -22.93
CA ALA A 517 25.11 34.46 -23.31
C ALA A 517 24.76 33.15 -24.06
N ALA A 518 23.81 32.37 -23.55
CA ALA A 518 23.30 31.16 -24.21
C ALA A 518 22.67 31.50 -25.58
N PHE A 519 21.79 32.50 -25.62
CA PHE A 519 21.11 32.97 -26.82
C PHE A 519 22.09 33.45 -27.90
N SER A 520 23.06 34.28 -27.53
CA SER A 520 24.05 34.81 -28.48
C SER A 520 25.11 33.79 -28.93
N SER A 521 25.24 32.66 -28.23
CA SER A 521 26.08 31.52 -28.63
C SER A 521 25.30 30.40 -29.34
N ASN A 522 23.97 30.55 -29.49
CA ASN A 522 23.07 29.55 -30.05
C ASN A 522 23.13 28.21 -29.26
N ASP A 523 23.24 28.31 -27.93
CA ASP A 523 23.21 27.15 -27.01
C ASP A 523 21.78 26.59 -26.90
N PRO A 524 21.56 25.26 -26.97
CA PRO A 524 20.23 24.64 -26.85
C PRO A 524 19.44 25.00 -25.60
N THR A 525 20.07 25.49 -24.53
CA THR A 525 19.38 25.98 -23.32
C THR A 525 18.62 27.30 -23.55
N ALA A 526 18.89 28.03 -24.63
CA ALA A 526 18.21 29.27 -24.97
C ALA A 526 16.91 29.09 -25.77
N ASP A 527 16.51 27.86 -26.10
CA ASP A 527 15.19 27.48 -26.62
C ASP A 527 14.18 27.51 -25.45
N PHE A 528 13.70 28.71 -25.13
CA PHE A 528 12.92 29.02 -23.94
C PHE A 528 11.47 28.55 -24.08
N ASN A 529 10.91 28.56 -25.29
CA ASN A 529 9.55 28.07 -25.54
C ASN A 529 9.50 26.58 -25.95
N ALA A 530 10.67 25.94 -26.11
CA ALA A 530 10.86 24.53 -26.43
C ALA A 530 10.28 24.10 -27.79
N ASP A 531 10.30 25.00 -28.79
CA ASP A 531 9.84 24.69 -30.16
C ASP A 531 10.93 24.10 -31.08
N THR A 532 12.15 23.93 -30.56
CA THR A 532 13.37 23.42 -31.22
C THR A 532 14.11 24.42 -32.12
N VAL A 533 13.73 25.71 -32.13
CA VAL A 533 14.36 26.77 -32.93
C VAL A 533 14.66 28.00 -32.09
N ILE A 534 15.93 28.16 -31.67
CA ILE A 534 16.39 29.36 -30.96
C ILE A 534 16.24 30.59 -31.87
N ASP A 535 15.25 31.45 -31.60
CA ASP A 535 15.01 32.67 -32.36
C ASP A 535 14.49 33.85 -31.52
N PHE A 536 14.06 34.94 -32.17
CA PHE A 536 13.60 36.14 -31.48
C PHE A 536 12.39 35.91 -30.55
N PHE A 537 11.58 34.86 -30.76
CA PHE A 537 10.46 34.52 -29.89
C PHE A 537 10.94 33.99 -28.53
N ASP A 538 12.01 33.18 -28.45
CA ASP A 538 12.59 32.78 -27.17
C ASP A 538 13.07 33.97 -26.34
N TYR A 539 13.72 34.94 -26.99
CA TYR A 539 14.16 36.16 -26.34
C TYR A 539 12.98 36.98 -25.79
N LEU A 540 11.86 37.04 -26.53
CA LEU A 540 10.64 37.70 -26.05
C LEU A 540 9.99 36.94 -24.90
N ASP A 541 9.88 35.61 -24.99
CA ASP A 541 9.26 34.77 -23.97
C ASP A 541 10.10 34.74 -22.68
N PHE A 542 11.43 34.69 -22.79
CA PHE A 542 12.35 34.88 -21.66
C PHE A 542 12.15 36.25 -21.01
N VAL A 543 12.17 37.35 -21.78
CA VAL A 543 11.98 38.71 -21.23
C VAL A 543 10.59 38.87 -20.59
N ALA A 544 9.56 38.21 -21.12
CA ALA A 544 8.23 38.18 -20.52
C ALA A 544 8.21 37.42 -19.19
N GLY A 545 8.85 36.26 -19.10
CA GLY A 545 9.04 35.53 -17.84
C GLY A 545 9.85 36.33 -16.82
N PHE A 546 10.99 36.87 -17.26
CA PHE A 546 11.92 37.66 -16.44
C PHE A 546 11.28 38.91 -15.84
N SER A 547 10.48 39.64 -16.62
CA SER A 547 9.78 40.84 -16.15
C SER A 547 8.47 40.54 -15.40
N GLY A 548 7.87 39.36 -15.61
CA GLY A 548 6.72 38.88 -14.85
C GLY A 548 7.10 38.32 -13.47
N GLY A 549 8.30 37.77 -13.33
CA GLY A 549 8.72 37.02 -12.15
C GLY A 549 8.10 35.62 -12.09
N CYS A 550 8.22 35.00 -10.91
CA CYS A 550 7.75 33.64 -10.59
C CYS A 550 6.51 33.68 -9.68
#